data_AF-A0A3D2GIY0-F1
#
_entry.id   AF-A0A3D2GIY0-F1
#
_cell.length_a   1.000
_cell.length_b   1.000
_cell.length_c   1.000
_cell.angle_alpha   90.00
_cell.angle_beta   90.00
_cell.angle_gamma   90.00
#
_symmetry.space_group_name_H-M   'P 1'
#
loop_
_entity.id
_entity.type
_entity.pdbx_description
1 polymer ?
#
loop_
_entity_poly.entity_id
_entity_poly.type
_entity_poly.pdbx_seq_one_letter_code
_entity_poly.pdbx_strand_id
1 'polypeptide(L)'
;RFSVLTAAGLVPLAIAGIDIKGLIEGARAAQRYFSRMDMEANIAYQYAAARFLLYKQGKTIEVLSTFYQRLALVEEWWKQLFGESEGKDGKGLFPTSLSFTTDLHSMGQLIQEGQRNMFETFLLVDQPAHGVIVPEDKDNLDNFNCVAGKDLDYVNKQAWRATATAHYEGGVPNMTITVPRFDAYSLGQLFYFFEKAVAIKGYLLGVNPFDQPGVEAYKKKMFELLGRK
;
A
#
# COMPACT_ATOMS: atom_id res chain seq x y z
N ARG A 1 -12.43 -3.50 -9.03
CA ARG A 1 -11.27 -3.41 -8.10
C ARG A 1 -10.95 -4.70 -7.32
N PHE A 2 -11.90 -5.63 -7.10
CA PHE A 2 -11.67 -6.92 -6.39
C PHE A 2 -11.44 -8.14 -7.31
N SER A 3 -10.99 -7.92 -8.55
CA SER A 3 -10.94 -8.96 -9.59
C SER A 3 -9.54 -9.43 -9.94
N VAL A 4 -8.51 -8.97 -9.21
CA VAL A 4 -7.10 -9.33 -9.53
C VAL A 4 -6.84 -10.83 -9.37
N LEU A 5 -7.58 -11.50 -8.48
CA LEU A 5 -7.50 -12.94 -8.24
C LEU A 5 -8.50 -13.76 -9.09
N THR A 6 -9.20 -13.14 -10.04
CA THR A 6 -10.05 -13.84 -11.02
C THR A 6 -9.33 -13.95 -12.37
N ALA A 7 -9.99 -14.53 -13.38
CA ALA A 7 -9.45 -14.62 -14.74
C ALA A 7 -8.93 -13.27 -15.29
N ALA A 8 -9.51 -12.14 -14.86
CA ALA A 8 -9.07 -10.81 -15.27
C ALA A 8 -7.59 -10.53 -14.92
N GLY A 9 -7.12 -10.96 -13.75
CA GLY A 9 -5.70 -10.85 -13.36
C GLY A 9 -4.90 -12.13 -13.61
N LEU A 10 -5.49 -13.31 -13.39
CA LEU A 10 -4.78 -14.58 -13.50
C LEU A 10 -4.32 -14.91 -14.93
N VAL A 11 -5.13 -14.62 -15.95
CA VAL A 11 -4.75 -14.91 -17.34
C VAL A 11 -3.51 -14.13 -17.78
N PRO A 12 -3.45 -12.79 -17.67
CA PRO A 12 -2.25 -12.06 -18.06
C PRO A 12 -1.02 -12.42 -17.21
N LEU A 13 -1.20 -12.71 -15.91
CA LEU A 13 -0.09 -13.16 -15.05
C LEU A 13 0.46 -14.52 -15.49
N ALA A 14 -0.41 -15.47 -15.86
CA ALA A 14 0.01 -16.78 -16.36
C ALA A 14 0.79 -16.65 -17.68
N ILE A 15 0.33 -15.78 -18.59
CA ILE A 15 1.02 -15.50 -19.86
C ILE A 15 2.41 -14.89 -19.60
N ALA A 16 2.53 -14.02 -18.59
CA ALA A 16 3.79 -13.44 -18.15
C ALA A 16 4.73 -14.43 -17.42
N GLY A 17 4.33 -15.71 -17.28
CA GLY A 17 5.14 -16.73 -16.61
C GLY A 17 5.11 -16.66 -15.08
N ILE A 18 4.16 -15.93 -14.49
CA ILE A 18 4.00 -15.85 -13.04
C ILE A 18 3.30 -17.11 -12.51
N ASP A 19 3.74 -17.59 -11.35
CA ASP A 19 3.10 -18.69 -10.63
C ASP A 19 1.73 -18.29 -10.07
N ILE A 20 0.70 -18.40 -10.91
CA ILE A 20 -0.68 -18.11 -10.53
C ILE A 20 -1.25 -19.11 -9.51
N LYS A 21 -0.68 -20.32 -9.40
CA LYS A 21 -1.12 -21.29 -8.38
C LYS A 21 -0.64 -20.84 -7.02
N GLY A 22 0.64 -20.49 -6.90
CA GLY A 22 1.22 -19.88 -5.69
C GLY A 22 0.47 -18.61 -5.29
N LEU A 23 0.11 -17.75 -6.25
CA LEU A 23 -0.71 -16.56 -6.00
C LEU A 23 -2.04 -16.89 -5.32
N ILE A 24 -2.79 -17.84 -5.87
CA ILE A 24 -4.09 -18.26 -5.32
C ILE A 24 -3.93 -18.99 -3.98
N GLU A 25 -2.89 -19.80 -3.82
CA GLU A 25 -2.59 -20.47 -2.56
C GLU A 25 -2.30 -19.46 -1.43
N GLY A 26 -1.53 -18.42 -1.74
CA GLY A 26 -1.26 -17.30 -0.82
C GLY A 26 -2.54 -16.57 -0.43
N ALA A 27 -3.37 -16.21 -1.41
CA ALA A 27 -4.66 -15.58 -1.13
C ALA A 27 -5.59 -16.46 -0.27
N ARG A 28 -5.66 -17.77 -0.54
CA ARG A 28 -6.43 -18.72 0.27
C ARG A 28 -5.88 -18.88 1.69
N ALA A 29 -4.57 -18.82 1.86
CA ALA A 29 -3.95 -18.84 3.18
C ALA A 29 -4.33 -17.59 3.97
N ALA A 30 -4.26 -16.40 3.36
CA ALA A 30 -4.75 -15.16 3.95
C ALA A 30 -6.25 -15.20 4.25
N GLN A 31 -7.07 -15.75 3.35
CA GLN A 31 -8.51 -15.98 3.57
C GLN A 31 -8.77 -16.78 4.84
N ARG A 32 -8.09 -17.92 5.01
CA ARG A 32 -8.23 -18.76 6.21
C ARG A 32 -7.77 -18.00 7.46
N TYR A 33 -6.63 -17.32 7.39
CA TYR A 33 -6.09 -16.58 8.52
C TYR A 33 -7.03 -15.45 8.97
N PHE A 34 -7.53 -14.64 8.03
CA PHE A 34 -8.42 -13.50 8.30
C PHE A 34 -9.91 -13.87 8.42
N SER A 35 -10.25 -15.16 8.41
CA SER A 35 -11.60 -15.63 8.75
C SER A 35 -11.87 -15.60 10.25
N ARG A 36 -10.82 -15.55 11.07
CA ARG A 36 -10.90 -15.46 12.54
C ARG A 36 -11.48 -14.11 12.94
N MET A 37 -12.58 -14.12 13.69
CA MET A 37 -13.20 -12.92 14.26
C MET A 37 -12.54 -12.53 15.58
N ASP A 38 -11.25 -12.25 15.52
CA ASP A 38 -10.41 -11.93 16.67
C ASP A 38 -9.61 -10.66 16.35
N MET A 39 -9.89 -9.58 17.07
CA MET A 39 -9.26 -8.29 16.85
C MET A 39 -7.76 -8.29 17.19
N GLU A 40 -7.31 -9.13 18.12
CA GLU A 40 -5.90 -9.18 18.53
C GLU A 40 -5.03 -9.96 17.53
N ALA A 41 -5.61 -10.94 16.84
CA ALA A 41 -4.89 -11.77 15.87
C ALA A 41 -5.09 -11.34 14.40
N ASN A 42 -6.23 -10.71 14.07
CA ASN A 42 -6.59 -10.39 12.69
C ASN A 42 -6.03 -9.02 12.28
N ILE A 43 -4.81 -9.01 11.73
CA ILE A 43 -4.15 -7.77 11.31
C ILE A 43 -4.94 -6.99 10.22
N ALA A 44 -5.80 -7.65 9.43
CA ALA A 44 -6.68 -6.95 8.48
C ALA A 44 -7.76 -6.13 9.20
N TYR A 45 -8.25 -6.63 10.35
CA TYR A 45 -9.18 -5.90 11.21
C TYR A 45 -8.47 -4.75 11.91
N GLN A 46 -7.26 -4.98 12.40
CA GLN A 46 -6.43 -3.95 13.03
C GLN A 46 -6.14 -2.81 12.07
N TYR A 47 -5.73 -3.10 10.84
CA TYR A 47 -5.50 -2.11 9.80
C TYR A 47 -6.79 -1.32 9.48
N ALA A 48 -7.92 -2.00 9.29
CA ALA A 48 -9.21 -1.35 9.03
C ALA A 48 -9.64 -0.42 10.19
N ALA A 49 -9.50 -0.88 11.44
CA ALA A 49 -9.86 -0.11 12.62
C ALA A 49 -8.92 1.08 12.83
N ALA A 50 -7.61 0.90 12.69
CA ALA A 50 -6.62 1.98 12.82
C ALA A 50 -6.92 3.12 11.83
N ARG A 51 -7.14 2.77 10.54
CA ARG A 51 -7.53 3.74 9.51
C ARG A 51 -8.84 4.45 9.84
N PHE A 52 -9.84 3.72 10.34
CA PHE A 52 -11.12 4.30 10.73
C PHE A 52 -10.98 5.27 11.92
N LEU A 53 -10.20 4.90 12.94
CA LEU A 53 -9.94 5.75 14.09
C LEU A 53 -9.15 7.01 13.72
N LEU A 54 -8.11 6.88 12.89
CA LEU A 54 -7.36 8.02 12.36
C LEU A 54 -8.27 8.96 11.55
N TYR A 55 -9.16 8.39 10.72
CA TYR A 55 -10.18 9.17 10.02
C TYR A 55 -11.11 9.93 10.98
N LYS A 56 -11.56 9.28 12.06
CA LYS A 56 -12.36 9.94 13.11
C LYS A 56 -11.60 11.02 13.88
N GLN A 57 -10.28 10.93 13.95
CA GLN A 57 -9.39 11.95 14.51
C GLN A 57 -9.07 13.08 13.53
N GLY A 58 -9.75 13.14 12.38
CA GLY A 58 -9.61 14.24 11.42
C GLY A 58 -8.52 14.04 10.38
N LYS A 59 -7.93 12.84 10.28
CA LYS A 59 -7.07 12.50 9.14
C LYS A 59 -7.93 12.30 7.89
N THR A 60 -7.57 12.96 6.81
CA THR A 60 -8.30 12.93 5.53
C THR A 60 -7.50 12.26 4.42
N ILE A 61 -6.18 12.11 4.59
CA ILE A 61 -5.28 11.52 3.58
C ILE A 61 -4.58 10.31 4.19
N GLU A 62 -4.53 9.22 3.43
CA GLU A 62 -3.64 8.10 3.70
C GLU A 62 -2.62 8.00 2.58
N VAL A 63 -1.35 7.93 2.97
CA VAL A 63 -0.23 7.76 2.05
C VAL A 63 0.29 6.32 2.20
N LEU A 64 0.10 5.49 1.17
CA LEU A 64 0.79 4.20 1.09
C LEU A 64 2.20 4.45 0.53
N SER A 65 3.23 4.17 1.34
CA SER A 65 4.62 4.43 0.95
C SER A 65 5.43 3.14 0.90
N THR A 66 6.20 2.93 -0.16
CA THR A 66 7.12 1.79 -0.26
C THR A 66 8.54 2.23 -0.52
N PHE A 67 9.52 1.46 -0.01
CA PHE A 67 10.94 1.64 -0.34
C PHE A 67 11.39 0.74 -1.50
N TYR A 68 10.44 0.10 -2.17
CA TYR A 68 10.69 -0.90 -3.22
C TYR A 68 9.93 -0.56 -4.49
N GLN A 69 10.62 -0.03 -5.50
CA GLN A 69 10.03 0.40 -6.77
C GLN A 69 9.20 -0.70 -7.48
N ARG A 70 9.53 -1.99 -7.25
CA ARG A 70 8.78 -3.13 -7.79
C ARG A 70 7.31 -3.17 -7.31
N LEU A 71 6.98 -2.46 -6.23
CA LEU A 71 5.63 -2.38 -5.67
C LEU A 71 4.82 -1.18 -6.19
N ALA A 72 5.36 -0.31 -7.05
CA ALA A 72 4.67 0.90 -7.50
C ALA A 72 3.28 0.61 -8.11
N LEU A 73 3.12 -0.44 -8.91
CA LEU A 73 1.79 -0.80 -9.46
C LEU A 73 0.86 -1.46 -8.43
N VAL A 74 1.39 -2.02 -7.34
CA VAL A 74 0.58 -2.44 -6.20
C VAL A 74 -0.01 -1.21 -5.50
N GLU A 75 0.74 -0.11 -5.43
CA GLU A 75 0.25 1.16 -4.89
C GLU A 75 -0.89 1.74 -5.74
N GLU A 76 -0.77 1.72 -7.07
CA GLU A 76 -1.85 2.13 -7.97
C GLU A 76 -3.11 1.27 -7.80
N TRP A 77 -2.94 -0.05 -7.72
CA TRP A 77 -4.04 -0.98 -7.45
C TRP A 77 -4.70 -0.68 -6.08
N TRP A 78 -3.89 -0.41 -5.05
CA TRP A 78 -4.37 -0.06 -3.72
C TRP A 78 -5.18 1.25 -3.72
N LYS A 79 -4.73 2.28 -4.44
CA LYS A 79 -5.47 3.54 -4.58
C LYS A 79 -6.86 3.31 -5.18
N GLN A 80 -6.95 2.50 -6.24
CA GLN A 80 -8.25 2.15 -6.82
C GLN A 80 -9.12 1.38 -5.82
N LEU A 81 -8.55 0.38 -5.14
CA LEU A 81 -9.25 -0.47 -4.19
C LEU A 81 -9.92 0.36 -3.10
N PHE A 82 -9.15 1.22 -2.42
CA PHE A 82 -9.64 2.02 -1.30
C PHE A 82 -10.48 3.22 -1.75
N GLY A 83 -10.05 3.93 -2.81
CA GLY A 83 -10.72 5.14 -3.28
C GLY A 83 -12.14 4.89 -3.75
N GLU A 84 -12.35 3.92 -4.64
CA GLU A 84 -13.70 3.61 -5.14
C GLU A 84 -14.58 2.90 -4.09
N SER A 85 -13.99 2.19 -3.12
CA SER A 85 -14.75 1.52 -2.05
C SER A 85 -15.21 2.49 -0.97
N GLU A 86 -14.41 3.50 -0.62
CA GLU A 86 -14.67 4.36 0.53
C GLU A 86 -15.18 5.74 0.17
N GLY A 87 -14.84 6.25 -1.02
CA GLY A 87 -15.21 7.59 -1.51
C GLY A 87 -16.69 7.68 -1.88
N LYS A 88 -17.57 7.69 -0.88
CA LYS A 88 -19.04 7.71 -1.01
C LYS A 88 -19.65 8.65 0.02
N ASP A 89 -20.79 9.25 -0.34
CA ASP A 89 -21.63 10.04 0.57
C ASP A 89 -20.89 11.17 1.32
N GLY A 90 -19.89 11.79 0.67
CA GLY A 90 -19.05 12.83 1.27
C GLY A 90 -18.05 12.30 2.32
N LYS A 91 -17.84 10.99 2.38
CA LYS A 91 -16.93 10.29 3.29
C LYS A 91 -15.77 9.65 2.52
N GLY A 92 -14.79 9.17 3.27
CA GLY A 92 -13.64 8.44 2.75
C GLY A 92 -12.32 9.10 3.11
N LEU A 93 -11.25 8.31 3.08
CA LEU A 93 -9.89 8.85 3.04
C LEU A 93 -9.55 9.11 1.57
N PHE A 94 -8.73 10.12 1.30
CA PHE A 94 -8.08 10.29 0.02
C PHE A 94 -6.86 9.37 -0.04
N PRO A 95 -6.87 8.30 -0.85
CA PRO A 95 -5.73 7.40 -0.97
C PRO A 95 -4.71 8.01 -1.94
N THR A 96 -3.48 8.18 -1.47
CA THR A 96 -2.33 8.51 -2.31
C THR A 96 -1.17 7.56 -2.02
N SER A 97 -0.13 7.60 -2.84
CA SER A 97 1.04 6.75 -2.67
C SER A 97 2.33 7.47 -3.01
N LEU A 98 3.44 7.04 -2.42
CA LEU A 98 4.77 7.60 -2.64
C LEU A 98 5.84 6.49 -2.69
N SER A 99 6.71 6.56 -3.69
CA SER A 99 7.83 5.64 -3.84
C SER A 99 9.10 6.24 -3.22
N PHE A 100 9.49 5.71 -2.07
CA PHE A 100 10.68 6.10 -1.34
C PHE A 100 11.92 5.28 -1.75
N THR A 101 13.14 5.81 -1.59
CA THR A 101 13.47 7.15 -1.08
C THR A 101 13.23 8.29 -2.07
N THR A 102 12.94 8.01 -3.34
CA THR A 102 12.80 9.02 -4.40
C THR A 102 11.86 10.17 -4.02
N ASP A 103 10.66 9.87 -3.54
CA ASP A 103 9.67 10.89 -3.20
C ASP A 103 9.91 11.59 -1.86
N LEU A 104 10.91 11.17 -1.07
CA LEU A 104 11.39 12.00 0.04
C LEU A 104 12.01 13.30 -0.48
N HIS A 105 12.53 13.29 -1.71
CA HIS A 105 13.14 14.45 -2.36
C HIS A 105 12.15 15.32 -3.15
N SER A 106 10.86 15.01 -3.09
CA SER A 106 9.78 15.81 -3.70
C SER A 106 8.70 16.16 -2.67
N MET A 107 8.19 15.14 -2.00
CA MET A 107 7.05 15.22 -1.07
C MET A 107 7.46 15.12 0.40
N GLY A 108 8.71 14.74 0.70
CA GLY A 108 9.19 14.59 2.09
C GLY A 108 9.01 15.86 2.93
N GLN A 109 9.27 17.04 2.37
CA GLN A 109 9.03 18.33 3.04
C GLN A 109 7.54 18.52 3.42
N LEU A 110 6.62 18.16 2.54
CA LEU A 110 5.18 18.29 2.81
C LEU A 110 4.75 17.31 3.91
N ILE A 111 5.26 16.08 3.90
CA ILE A 111 4.95 15.11 4.95
C ILE A 111 5.49 15.62 6.29
N GLN A 112 6.76 16.04 6.34
CA GLN A 112 7.45 16.44 7.57
C GLN A 112 6.93 17.73 8.20
N GLU A 113 6.57 18.76 7.40
CA GLU A 113 6.19 20.08 7.93
C GLU A 113 4.87 20.67 7.39
N GLY A 114 4.19 19.97 6.48
CA GLY A 114 2.88 20.38 5.95
C GLY A 114 1.70 20.17 6.90
N GLN A 115 0.50 20.04 6.33
CA GLN A 115 -0.71 19.85 7.13
C GLN A 115 -0.72 18.50 7.86
N ARG A 116 -1.16 18.49 9.12
CA ARG A 116 -1.26 17.27 9.95
C ARG A 116 -2.56 16.49 9.75
N ASN A 117 -3.09 16.51 8.53
CA ASN A 117 -4.29 15.80 8.12
C ASN A 117 -4.01 14.45 7.44
N MET A 118 -2.76 13.98 7.45
CA MET A 118 -2.38 12.69 6.87
C MET A 118 -1.81 11.70 7.90
N PHE A 119 -1.79 10.44 7.50
CA PHE A 119 -1.04 9.35 8.13
C PHE A 119 -0.44 8.46 7.02
N GLU A 120 0.58 7.68 7.37
CA GLU A 120 1.30 6.81 6.44
C GLU A 120 1.09 5.33 6.74
N THR A 121 1.05 4.53 5.67
CA THR A 121 1.13 3.09 5.73
C THR A 121 2.37 2.67 4.95
N PHE A 122 3.41 2.20 5.61
CA PHE A 122 4.60 1.67 4.95
C PHE A 122 4.37 0.25 4.47
N LEU A 123 4.67 -0.03 3.21
CA LEU A 123 4.68 -1.38 2.64
C LEU A 123 6.13 -1.83 2.42
N LEU A 124 6.56 -2.82 3.20
CA LEU A 124 7.94 -3.32 3.18
C LEU A 124 8.03 -4.78 2.77
N VAL A 125 9.24 -5.20 2.41
CA VAL A 125 9.58 -6.59 2.14
C VAL A 125 10.67 -7.04 3.10
N ASP A 126 10.48 -8.18 3.75
CA ASP A 126 11.48 -8.70 4.69
C ASP A 126 12.71 -9.22 3.95
N GLN A 127 12.52 -10.03 2.91
CA GLN A 127 13.62 -10.61 2.11
C GLN A 127 13.51 -10.17 0.64
N PRO A 128 14.33 -9.21 0.18
CA PRO A 128 14.37 -8.83 -1.23
C PRO A 128 14.94 -9.98 -2.09
N ALA A 129 14.61 -9.97 -3.39
CA ALA A 129 15.00 -11.05 -4.31
C ALA A 129 16.49 -11.03 -4.70
N HIS A 130 17.13 -9.87 -4.64
CA HIS A 130 18.53 -9.67 -4.99
C HIS A 130 19.17 -8.75 -3.96
N GLY A 131 20.40 -9.07 -3.58
CA GLY A 131 21.23 -8.26 -2.71
C GLY A 131 22.35 -7.59 -3.48
N VAL A 132 22.72 -6.38 -3.06
CA VAL A 132 23.88 -5.65 -3.58
C VAL A 132 24.71 -5.26 -2.39
N ILE A 133 25.94 -5.79 -2.29
CA ILE A 133 26.84 -5.44 -1.20
C ILE A 133 27.54 -4.12 -1.54
N VAL A 134 27.46 -3.16 -0.63
CA VAL A 134 28.16 -1.88 -0.75
C VAL A 134 29.67 -2.15 -0.60
N PRO A 135 30.49 -1.81 -1.62
CA PRO A 135 31.94 -2.01 -1.53
C PRO A 135 32.55 -1.05 -0.52
N GLU A 136 33.71 -1.44 0.00
CA GLU A 136 34.58 -0.53 0.75
C GLU A 136 35.40 0.32 -0.24
N ASP A 137 35.53 1.62 0.04
CA ASP A 137 36.43 2.51 -0.67
C ASP A 137 37.64 2.85 0.22
N LYS A 138 38.86 2.72 -0.30
CA LYS A 138 40.07 2.93 0.53
C LYS A 138 40.27 4.37 0.96
N ASP A 139 39.85 5.32 0.12
CA ASP A 139 40.06 6.75 0.36
C ASP A 139 38.92 7.34 1.21
N ASN A 140 37.74 6.72 1.18
CA ASN A 140 36.54 7.05 1.96
C ASN A 140 36.19 8.55 1.89
N LEU A 141 36.34 9.16 0.72
CA LEU A 141 36.18 10.61 0.53
C LEU A 141 34.74 11.08 0.81
N ASP A 142 33.77 10.18 0.71
CA ASP A 142 32.35 10.43 0.93
C ASP A 142 31.87 10.04 2.35
N ASN A 143 32.75 9.45 3.16
CA ASN A 143 32.47 8.90 4.50
C ASN A 143 31.41 7.77 4.54
N PHE A 144 31.15 7.09 3.42
CA PHE A 144 30.16 6.00 3.36
C PHE A 144 30.70 4.61 3.72
N ASN A 145 31.99 4.46 4.07
CA ASN A 145 32.48 3.18 4.59
C ASN A 145 31.76 2.68 5.86
N CYS A 146 30.98 3.53 6.54
CA CYS A 146 30.10 3.11 7.63
C CYS A 146 29.04 2.06 7.21
N VAL A 147 28.73 1.96 5.91
CA VAL A 147 27.85 0.93 5.34
C VAL A 147 28.59 -0.08 4.45
N ALA A 148 29.92 -0.02 4.37
CA ALA A 148 30.70 -1.00 3.60
C ALA A 148 30.45 -2.43 4.12
N GLY A 149 30.36 -3.39 3.20
CA GLY A 149 30.05 -4.78 3.50
C GLY A 149 28.59 -5.04 3.91
N LYS A 150 27.74 -4.00 3.96
CA LYS A 150 26.29 -4.16 4.16
C LYS A 150 25.58 -4.31 2.82
N ASP A 151 24.45 -4.98 2.85
CA ASP A 151 23.54 -5.03 1.72
C ASP A 151 22.87 -3.66 1.51
N LEU A 152 22.60 -3.26 0.28
CA LEU A 152 21.88 -2.03 -0.03
C LEU A 152 20.48 -2.01 0.60
N ASP A 153 19.82 -3.16 0.74
CA ASP A 153 18.54 -3.27 1.45
C ASP A 153 18.69 -2.99 2.96
N TYR A 154 19.85 -3.26 3.57
CA TYR A 154 20.11 -2.83 4.94
C TYR A 154 20.08 -1.30 5.05
N VAL A 155 20.70 -0.60 4.10
CA VAL A 155 20.68 0.88 4.02
C VAL A 155 19.25 1.37 3.79
N ASN A 156 18.52 0.72 2.87
CA ASN A 156 17.12 1.03 2.56
C ASN A 156 16.22 0.88 3.80
N LYS A 157 16.40 -0.17 4.60
CA LYS A 157 15.69 -0.38 5.87
C LYS A 157 16.08 0.63 6.95
N GLN A 158 17.33 1.12 6.98
CA GLN A 158 17.69 2.22 7.87
C GLN A 158 17.01 3.52 7.43
N ALA A 159 16.96 3.79 6.13
CA ALA A 159 16.23 4.95 5.59
C ALA A 159 14.74 4.88 5.97
N TRP A 160 14.08 3.73 5.79
CA TRP A 160 12.71 3.53 6.27
C TRP A 160 12.54 3.82 7.76
N ARG A 161 13.38 3.25 8.63
CA ARG A 161 13.28 3.49 10.08
C ARG A 161 13.42 4.96 10.42
N ALA A 162 14.43 5.62 9.85
CA ALA A 162 14.67 7.04 10.07
C ALA A 162 13.48 7.89 9.60
N THR A 163 12.97 7.63 8.39
CA THR A 163 11.78 8.29 7.84
C THR A 163 10.55 8.07 8.73
N ALA A 164 10.23 6.83 9.09
CA ALA A 164 9.06 6.52 9.91
C ALA A 164 9.13 7.19 11.29
N THR A 165 10.31 7.22 11.92
CA THR A 165 10.53 7.92 13.19
C THR A 165 10.37 9.44 13.02
N ALA A 166 11.05 10.04 12.05
CA ALA A 166 11.01 11.48 11.81
C ALA A 166 9.59 11.97 11.47
N HIS A 167 8.86 11.23 10.64
CA HIS A 167 7.48 11.55 10.26
C HIS A 167 6.54 11.43 11.47
N TYR A 168 6.71 10.40 12.31
CA TYR A 168 5.94 10.25 13.55
C TYR A 168 6.19 11.42 14.51
N GLU A 169 7.45 11.78 14.75
CA GLU A 169 7.83 12.95 15.56
C GLU A 169 7.33 14.27 14.97
N GLY A 170 7.22 14.35 13.63
CA GLY A 170 6.59 15.45 12.90
C GLY A 170 5.06 15.48 12.98
N GLY A 171 4.42 14.55 13.69
CA GLY A 171 2.97 14.49 13.89
C GLY A 171 2.20 13.76 12.78
N VAL A 172 2.88 12.92 12.00
CA VAL A 172 2.27 12.02 10.99
C VAL A 172 2.27 10.60 11.54
N PRO A 173 1.13 10.11 12.07
CA PRO A 173 1.03 8.72 12.52
C PRO A 173 1.38 7.77 11.37
N ASN A 174 2.02 6.66 11.67
CA ASN A 174 2.30 5.65 10.67
C ASN A 174 2.10 4.23 11.18
N MET A 175 1.89 3.32 10.25
CA MET A 175 1.83 1.88 10.45
C MET A 175 2.63 1.18 9.36
N THR A 176 3.02 -0.06 9.60
CA THR A 176 3.85 -0.83 8.66
C THR A 176 3.22 -2.18 8.38
N ILE A 177 3.14 -2.53 7.10
CA ILE A 177 2.78 -3.84 6.59
C ILE A 177 4.04 -4.44 5.95
N THR A 178 4.45 -5.61 6.42
CA THR A 178 5.62 -6.30 5.87
C THR A 178 5.17 -7.58 5.17
N VAL A 179 5.54 -7.73 3.90
CA VAL A 179 5.42 -9.00 3.18
C VAL A 179 6.72 -9.80 3.28
N PRO A 180 6.68 -11.15 3.36
CA PRO A 180 7.89 -11.94 3.58
C PRO A 180 8.93 -11.80 2.48
N ARG A 181 8.51 -11.77 1.21
CA ARG A 181 9.40 -11.77 0.04
C ARG A 181 8.67 -11.39 -1.24
N PHE A 182 9.43 -11.17 -2.32
CA PHE A 182 8.88 -10.94 -3.66
C PHE A 182 8.54 -12.24 -4.39
N ASP A 183 7.45 -12.89 -3.97
CA ASP A 183 6.89 -14.05 -4.68
C ASP A 183 5.38 -13.94 -4.86
N ALA A 184 4.85 -14.83 -5.71
CA ALA A 184 3.42 -14.86 -6.02
C ALA A 184 2.58 -15.16 -4.77
N TYR A 185 3.05 -16.06 -3.89
CA TYR A 185 2.35 -16.42 -2.66
C TYR A 185 2.17 -15.22 -1.72
N SER A 186 3.24 -14.48 -1.43
CA SER A 186 3.22 -13.28 -0.59
C SER A 186 2.35 -12.18 -1.20
N LEU A 187 2.40 -12.01 -2.52
CA LEU A 187 1.53 -11.06 -3.22
C LEU A 187 0.05 -11.45 -3.10
N GLY A 188 -0.27 -12.74 -3.17
CA GLY A 188 -1.63 -13.24 -2.99
C GLY A 188 -2.16 -12.99 -1.59
N GLN A 189 -1.31 -13.18 -0.58
CA GLN A 189 -1.64 -12.82 0.80
C GLN A 189 -1.93 -11.33 0.95
N LEU A 190 -1.10 -10.47 0.33
CA LEU A 190 -1.23 -9.02 0.38
C LEU A 190 -2.54 -8.54 -0.28
N PHE A 191 -2.86 -9.05 -1.47
CA PHE A 191 -4.10 -8.69 -2.16
C PHE A 191 -5.32 -9.03 -1.30
N TYR A 192 -5.40 -10.26 -0.79
CA TYR A 192 -6.53 -10.66 0.04
C TYR A 192 -6.59 -9.87 1.37
N PHE A 193 -5.44 -9.57 1.99
CA PHE A 193 -5.37 -8.72 3.18
C PHE A 193 -6.04 -7.36 2.94
N PHE A 194 -5.66 -6.67 1.86
CA PHE A 194 -6.22 -5.36 1.55
C PHE A 194 -7.70 -5.42 1.15
N GLU A 195 -8.10 -6.42 0.35
CA GLU A 195 -9.50 -6.65 -0.02
C GLU A 195 -10.38 -6.88 1.22
N LYS A 196 -9.89 -7.66 2.18
CA LYS A 196 -10.59 -7.89 3.45
C LYS A 196 -10.67 -6.61 4.29
N ALA A 197 -9.57 -5.88 4.42
CA ALA A 197 -9.51 -4.68 5.22
C ALA A 197 -10.41 -3.55 4.70
N VAL A 198 -10.43 -3.29 3.39
CA VAL A 198 -11.28 -2.25 2.80
C VAL A 198 -12.76 -2.58 2.96
N ALA A 199 -13.15 -3.86 2.85
CA ALA A 199 -14.53 -4.27 3.04
C ALA A 199 -15.00 -3.95 4.47
N ILE A 200 -14.18 -4.27 5.47
CA ILE A 200 -14.48 -3.97 6.89
C ILE A 200 -14.56 -2.47 7.11
N LYS A 201 -13.57 -1.70 6.62
CA LYS A 201 -13.54 -0.25 6.81
C LYS A 201 -14.72 0.44 6.13
N GLY A 202 -15.14 -0.04 4.96
CA GLY A 202 -16.36 0.42 4.28
C GLY A 202 -17.61 0.27 5.15
N TYR A 203 -17.77 -0.89 5.79
CA TYR A 203 -18.87 -1.10 6.75
C TYR A 203 -18.74 -0.19 7.99
N LEU A 204 -17.55 -0.01 8.55
CA LEU A 204 -17.33 0.93 9.66
C LEU A 204 -17.68 2.38 9.28
N LEU A 205 -17.44 2.76 8.03
CA LEU A 205 -17.78 4.07 7.47
C LEU A 205 -19.29 4.24 7.19
N GLY A 206 -20.03 3.12 7.17
CA GLY A 206 -21.44 3.08 6.81
C GLY A 206 -21.69 3.41 5.34
N VAL A 207 -20.85 2.88 4.44
CA VAL A 207 -21.00 3.01 2.98
C VAL A 207 -21.03 1.61 2.34
N ASN A 208 -21.48 1.52 1.09
CA ASN A 208 -21.35 0.28 0.31
C ASN A 208 -19.94 0.19 -0.32
N PRO A 209 -19.06 -0.73 0.10
CA PRO A 209 -17.71 -0.82 -0.44
C PRO A 209 -17.63 -1.51 -1.80
N PHE A 210 -18.75 -1.96 -2.39
CA PHE A 210 -18.76 -2.82 -3.57
C PHE A 210 -19.43 -2.20 -4.81
N ASP A 211 -19.98 -0.99 -4.71
CA ASP A 211 -20.51 -0.24 -5.87
C ASP A 211 -19.59 0.93 -6.26
N GLN A 212 -19.98 1.69 -7.29
CA GLN A 212 -19.26 2.88 -7.76
C GLN A 212 -20.17 3.88 -8.53
N PRO A 213 -21.31 4.33 -7.97
CA PRO A 213 -22.29 5.11 -8.75
C PRO A 213 -21.75 6.43 -9.32
N GLY A 214 -20.82 7.10 -8.63
CA GLY A 214 -20.29 8.40 -9.04
C GLY A 214 -19.55 8.41 -10.39
N VAL A 215 -19.00 7.27 -10.83
CA VAL A 215 -18.26 7.19 -12.10
C VAL A 215 -19.18 7.31 -13.32
N GLU A 216 -20.47 7.09 -13.17
CA GLU A 216 -21.42 7.19 -14.29
C GLU A 216 -21.70 8.64 -14.69
N ALA A 217 -21.47 9.62 -13.81
CA ALA A 217 -21.73 11.03 -14.07
C ALA A 217 -20.89 11.57 -15.24
N TYR A 218 -19.57 11.35 -15.21
CA TYR A 218 -18.69 11.82 -16.29
C TYR A 218 -18.90 11.00 -17.58
N LYS A 219 -19.20 9.69 -17.48
CA LYS A 219 -19.49 8.84 -18.64
C LYS A 219 -20.73 9.33 -19.39
N LYS A 220 -21.80 9.68 -18.65
CA LYS A 220 -23.00 10.26 -19.24
C LYS A 220 -22.68 11.56 -19.97
N LYS A 221 -21.92 12.46 -19.35
CA LYS A 221 -21.49 13.72 -19.98
C LYS A 221 -20.63 13.49 -21.22
N MET A 222 -19.72 12.52 -21.17
CA MET A 222 -18.92 12.12 -22.32
C MET A 222 -19.81 11.62 -23.47
N PHE A 223 -20.80 10.76 -23.19
CA PHE A 223 -21.72 10.27 -24.21
C PHE A 223 -22.61 11.38 -24.79
N GLU A 224 -23.08 12.32 -23.97
CA GLU A 224 -23.77 13.52 -24.43
C GLU A 224 -22.90 14.35 -25.40
N LEU A 225 -21.63 14.60 -25.04
CA LEU A 225 -20.69 15.36 -25.87
C LEU A 225 -20.30 14.61 -27.16
N LEU A 226 -20.31 13.27 -27.15
CA LEU A 226 -20.06 12.43 -28.33
C LEU A 226 -21.31 12.24 -29.20
N GLY A 227 -22.47 12.80 -28.83
CA GLY A 227 -23.71 12.65 -29.59
C GLY A 227 -24.29 11.23 -29.57
N ARG A 228 -23.90 10.39 -28.60
CA ARG A 228 -24.46 9.05 -28.41
C ARG A 228 -25.86 9.20 -27.79
N LYS A 229 -26.89 8.90 -28.59
CA LYS A 229 -28.28 8.80 -28.13
C LYS A 229 -28.48 7.64 -27.17
#